data_AF-A0A7W2A852-F1
#
_entry.id   AF-A0A7W2A852-F1
#
_cell.length_a   1.000
_cell.length_b   1.000
_cell.length_c   1.000
_cell.angle_alpha   90.00
_cell.angle_beta   90.00
_cell.angle_gamma   90.00
#
_symmetry.space_group_name_H-M   'P 1'
#
loop_
_entity.id
_entity.type
_entity.pdbx_description
1 polymer ?
#
loop_
_entity_poly.entity_id
_entity_poly.type
_entity_poly.pdbx_seq_one_letter_code
_entity_poly.pdbx_strand_id
1 'polypeptide(L)' 'MDTKKNEYYVLNESAMVFFRYLVKVGSLESAKKLVAEYYGYEGEDLHADLDELLHELVHLGFLQQK' A
#
# COMPACT_ATOMS: atom_id res chain seq x y z
N MET A 1 -7.20 2.11 -12.02
CA MET A 1 -8.44 2.37 -12.77
C MET A 1 -9.26 1.11 -12.74
N ASP A 2 -10.35 1.09 -11.98
CA ASP A 2 -11.32 0.00 -12.10
C ASP A 2 -12.26 0.33 -13.28
N THR A 3 -11.93 -0.21 -14.45
CA THR A 3 -12.70 0.01 -15.68
C THR A 3 -14.06 -0.67 -15.66
N LYS A 4 -14.33 -1.56 -14.70
CA LYS A 4 -15.62 -2.23 -14.54
C LYS A 4 -16.58 -1.39 -13.70
N LYS A 5 -16.07 -0.68 -12.69
CA LYS A 5 -16.87 0.19 -11.81
C LYS A 5 -16.96 1.64 -12.29
N ASN A 6 -16.15 2.04 -13.28
CA ASN A 6 -16.03 3.44 -13.75
C ASN A 6 -15.63 4.41 -12.61
N GLU A 7 -14.83 3.90 -11.67
CA GLU A 7 -14.39 4.63 -10.49
C GLU A 7 -12.89 4.94 -10.57
N TYR A 8 -12.56 6.16 -10.15
CA TYR A 8 -11.20 6.66 -10.09
C TYR A 8 -10.77 6.80 -8.64
N TYR A 9 -9.69 6.12 -8.29
CA TYR A 9 -9.08 6.15 -6.97
C TYR A 9 -7.77 6.92 -7.06
N VAL A 10 -7.58 7.88 -6.14
CA VAL A 10 -6.36 8.67 -6.02
C VAL A 10 -5.63 8.21 -4.77
N LEU A 11 -4.38 7.80 -4.93
CA LEU A 11 -3.50 7.55 -3.80
C LEU A 11 -2.84 8.86 -3.39
N ASN A 12 -2.86 9.16 -2.08
CA ASN A 12 -2.01 10.20 -1.54
C ASN A 12 -0.53 9.78 -1.65
N GLU A 13 0.38 10.70 -1.31
CA GLU A 13 1.83 10.46 -1.48
C GLU A 13 2.31 9.21 -0.73
N SER A 14 1.95 9.07 0.54
CA SER A 14 2.35 7.92 1.38
C SER A 14 1.82 6.60 0.87
N ALA A 15 0.56 6.56 0.46
CA ALA A 15 -0.04 5.37 -0.12
C ALA A 15 0.62 4.99 -1.46
N MET A 16 1.03 5.98 -2.25
CA MET A 16 1.76 5.75 -3.50
C MET A 16 3.15 5.18 -3.25
N VAL A 17 3.88 5.68 -2.24
CA VAL A 17 5.21 5.16 -1.87
C VAL A 17 5.09 3.69 -1.44
N PHE A 18 4.15 3.38 -0.55
CA PHE A 18 3.89 2.00 -0.13
C PHE A 18 3.56 1.09 -1.31
N PHE A 19 2.60 1.49 -2.15
CA PHE A 19 2.19 0.70 -3.31
C PHE A 19 3.36 0.43 -4.26
N ARG A 20 4.22 1.42 -4.51
CA ARG A 20 5.42 1.26 -5.35
C ARG A 20 6.39 0.23 -4.77
N TYR A 21 6.66 0.29 -3.45
CA TYR A 21 7.53 -0.69 -2.83
C TYR A 21 6.93 -2.07 -2.83
N LEU A 22 5.62 -2.20 -2.54
CA LEU A 22 4.92 -3.47 -2.54
C LEU A 22 4.97 -4.15 -3.93
N VAL A 23 4.69 -3.41 -5.00
CA VAL A 23 4.79 -3.94 -6.38
C VAL A 23 6.24 -4.30 -6.74
N LYS A 24 7.23 -3.54 -6.27
CA LYS A 24 8.64 -3.77 -6.57
C LYS A 24 9.21 -5.00 -5.87
N VAL A 25 8.90 -5.20 -4.59
CA VAL A 25 9.50 -6.26 -3.77
C VAL A 25 8.62 -7.50 -3.63
N GLY A 26 7.32 -7.37 -3.88
CA GLY A 26 6.35 -8.47 -3.80
C GLY A 26 6.15 -9.05 -2.38
N SER A 27 6.65 -8.36 -1.35
CA SER A 27 6.62 -8.78 0.04
C SER A 27 6.13 -7.63 0.91
N LEU A 28 5.07 -7.87 1.70
CA LEU A 28 4.49 -6.87 2.59
C LEU A 28 5.51 -6.37 3.61
N GLU A 29 6.20 -7.30 4.28
CA GLU A 29 7.20 -6.98 5.31
C GLU A 29 8.35 -6.14 4.75
N SER A 30 8.85 -6.50 3.56
CA SER A 30 9.91 -5.73 2.89
C SER A 30 9.42 -4.36 2.44
N ALA A 31 8.17 -4.25 2.00
CA ALA A 31 7.58 -2.97 1.60
C ALA A 31 7.38 -2.04 2.82
N LYS A 32 6.85 -2.55 3.93
CA LYS A 32 6.71 -1.81 5.19
C LYS A 32 8.04 -1.25 5.67
N LYS A 33 9.09 -2.08 5.66
CA LYS A 33 10.43 -1.64 6.04
C LYS A 33 10.95 -0.51 5.15
N LEU A 34 10.79 -0.62 3.83
CA LEU A 34 11.22 0.42 2.90
C LEU A 34 10.44 1.73 3.06
N VAL A 35 9.15 1.66 3.40
CA VAL A 35 8.35 2.86 3.73
C VAL A 35 8.86 3.51 5.01
N ALA A 36 9.12 2.72 6.05
CA ALA A 36 9.62 3.22 7.31
C ALA A 36 11.01 3.88 7.15
N GLU A 37 11.90 3.26 6.38
CA GLU A 37 13.19 3.85 6.00
C GLU A 37 13.03 5.14 5.19
N TYR A 38 12.05 5.20 4.27
CA TYR A 38 11.79 6.38 3.44
C TYR A 38 11.33 7.59 4.27
N TYR A 39 10.46 7.37 5.26
CA TYR A 39 9.96 8.44 6.13
C TYR A 39 10.83 8.66 7.38
N GLY A 40 11.80 7.79 7.65
CA GLY A 40 12.61 7.83 8.87
C GLY A 40 11.80 7.60 10.14
N TYR A 41 10.71 6.83 10.05
CA TYR A 41 9.77 6.59 11.14
C TYR A 41 9.33 5.12 11.18
N GLU A 42 9.57 4.45 12.31
CA GLU A 42 9.20 3.05 12.59
C GLU A 42 8.25 2.99 13.81
N GLY A 43 7.08 3.61 13.69
CA GLY A 43 6.05 3.53 14.74
C GLY A 43 5.04 2.40 14.50
N GLU A 44 4.47 1.85 15.57
CA GLU A 44 3.37 0.88 15.49
C GLU A 44 2.18 1.43 14.68
N ASP A 45 1.90 2.73 14.81
CA ASP A 45 0.85 3.44 14.06
C ASP A 45 1.07 3.35 12.54
N LEU A 46 2.33 3.45 12.08
CA LEU A 46 2.65 3.32 10.66
C LEU A 46 2.32 1.92 10.14
N HIS A 47 2.63 0.88 10.92
CA HIS A 47 2.34 -0.49 10.51
C HIS A 47 0.83 -0.75 10.40
N ALA A 48 0.05 -0.23 11.35
CA ALA A 48 -1.41 -0.30 11.32
C ALA A 48 -1.99 0.42 10.10
N ASP A 49 -1.54 1.65 9.83
CA ASP A 49 -1.99 2.44 8.67
C ASP A 49 -1.67 1.73 7.33
N LEU A 50 -0.49 1.11 7.23
CA LEU A 50 -0.09 0.36 6.03
C LEU A 50 -0.89 -0.93 5.84
N ASP A 51 -1.29 -1.59 6.94
CA ASP A 51 -2.15 -2.77 6.90
C ASP A 51 -3.59 -2.42 6.48
N GLU A 52 -4.13 -1.31 6.99
CA GLU A 52 -5.44 -0.80 6.55
C GLU A 52 -5.43 -0.46 5.06
N LEU A 53 -4.39 0.25 4.60
CA LEU A 53 -4.22 0.56 3.18
C LEU A 53 -4.12 -0.71 2.32
N LEU A 54 -3.39 -1.74 2.76
CA LEU A 54 -3.31 -3.01 2.04
C LEU A 54 -4.69 -3.66 1.94
N HIS A 55 -5.45 -3.68 3.04
CA HIS A 55 -6.78 -4.24 3.08
C HIS A 55 -7.72 -3.55 2.07
N GLU A 56 -7.71 -2.21 2.02
CA GLU A 56 -8.48 -1.44 1.04
C GLU A 56 -8.04 -1.73 -0.39
N LEU A 57 -6.74 -1.82 -0.67
CA LEU A 57 -6.24 -2.15 -2.01
C LEU A 57 -6.68 -3.55 -2.48
N VAL A 58 -6.75 -4.52 -1.57
CA VAL A 58 -7.28 -5.86 -1.87
C VAL A 58 -8.80 -5.81 -2.06
N HIS A 59 -9.53 -5.12 -1.18
CA HIS A 59 -11.00 -4.97 -1.25
C HIS A 59 -11.45 -4.32 -2.56
N LEU A 60 -10.73 -3.27 -2.99
CA LEU A 60 -10.95 -2.57 -4.24
C LEU A 60 -10.49 -3.35 -5.48
N GLY A 61 -9.81 -4.48 -5.30
CA GLY A 61 -9.36 -5.36 -6.38
C GLY A 61 -8.08 -4.89 -7.09
N PHE A 62 -7.33 -3.95 -6.50
CA PHE A 62 -6.03 -3.52 -7.02
C PHE A 62 -4.93 -4.56 -6.79
N LEU A 63 -5.08 -5.39 -5.75
CA LEU A 63 -4.18 -6.48 -5.41
C LEU A 63 -4.98 -7.78 -5.30
N GLN A 64 -4.39 -8.88 -5.77
CA GLN A 64 -4.94 -10.23 -5.58
C GLN A 64 -4.15 -10.92 -4.46
N GLN A 65 -4.85 -11.39 -3.43
CA GLN A 65 -4.27 -12.37 -2.51
C GLN A 65 -4.13 -13.69 -3.28
N LYS A 66 -2.90 -14.18 -3.40
CA LYS A 66 -2.62 -15.51 -3.95
C LYS A 66 -2.61 -16.55 -2.84
#